data_AF-A0AAW2UDW3-F1
#
_entry.id   AF-A0AAW2UDW3-F1
#
_cell.length_a   1.000
_cell.length_b   1.000
_cell.length_c   1.000
_cell.angle_alpha   90.00
_cell.angle_beta   90.00
_cell.angle_gamma   90.00
#
_symmetry.space_group_name_H-M   'P 1'
#
loop_
_entity.id
_entity.type
_entity.pdbx_description
1 polymer ?
#
loop_
_entity_poly.entity_id
_entity_poly.type
_entity_poly.pdbx_seq_one_letter_code
_entity_poly.pdbx_strand_id
1 'polypeptide(L)'
;MSGLLQLIASIEGNAHSGPLVRLPFASLFDTLGVCLAHENSVLLLYSLVHGNSDFLEYVLVRTDLDTLMLPNVPWYRERLLNQTSLGSLIVIILIRTVKYNLSKLRDVYLHTNCLATLANMAPHVYRLSAYASERLVSLFDMLSRKYNKLAEIKNDKMNTEDGDLRGDCFFEDPSAELHIYTDFLRLVLEILNAILTYALPQNPEVVYAIMHRQEVFLPFKSHPRYNELLENIYTVVDFFNSRIDSQKMDADWSVEEVLQVIINNCRSWRGEGMKMFTQLRFTYEQESHPEEFFIPYVWQLVLSHSGFTFNPSSINLFPVPVEDINGEEVKKQLQNGEMKEHALQVETPV
;
A
#
# COMPACT_ATOMS: atom_id res chain seq x y z
N MET A 1 -4.09 18.57 23.03
CA MET A 1 -3.52 18.71 21.67
C MET A 1 -3.97 19.95 20.90
N SER A 2 -5.18 20.49 21.13
CA SER A 2 -5.64 21.69 20.41
C SER A 2 -4.72 22.92 20.61
N GLY A 3 -4.14 23.12 21.80
CA GLY A 3 -3.25 24.27 22.07
C GLY A 3 -1.84 24.21 21.46
N LEU A 4 -1.31 23.01 21.20
CA LEU A 4 -0.01 22.83 20.53
C LEU A 4 -0.17 22.96 19.01
N LEU A 5 -1.30 22.49 18.47
CA LEU A 5 -1.70 22.75 17.08
C LEU A 5 -1.99 24.24 16.84
N GLN A 6 -2.55 24.96 17.81
CA GLN A 6 -2.82 26.40 17.68
C GLN A 6 -1.53 27.25 17.67
N LEU A 7 -0.45 26.77 18.28
CA LEU A 7 0.88 27.39 18.18
C LEU A 7 1.51 27.21 16.79
N ILE A 8 1.13 26.15 16.06
CA ILE A 8 1.56 25.90 14.68
C ILE A 8 0.61 26.56 13.67
N ALA A 9 -0.67 26.69 14.01
CA ALA A 9 -1.72 27.27 13.15
C ALA A 9 -1.84 28.81 13.21
N SER A 10 -1.10 29.50 14.08
CA SER A 10 -1.11 30.98 14.14
C SER A 10 -0.14 31.63 13.15
N ILE A 11 -0.15 31.19 11.89
CA ILE A 11 0.71 31.76 10.83
C ILE A 11 0.04 32.94 10.12
N GLU A 12 -1.26 33.18 10.26
CA GLU A 12 -1.89 34.36 9.67
C GLU A 12 -2.54 35.30 10.67
N GLY A 13 -2.00 36.53 10.69
CA GLY A 13 -2.81 37.73 10.91
C GLY A 13 -3.09 38.12 12.36
N ASN A 14 -2.14 38.88 12.90
CA ASN A 14 -2.32 40.03 13.81
C ASN A 14 -1.97 39.83 15.31
N ALA A 15 -0.91 40.55 15.69
CA ALA A 15 -0.49 40.94 17.05
C ALA A 15 -0.12 39.82 18.04
N HIS A 16 1.17 39.47 18.13
CA HIS A 16 2.09 40.03 19.12
C HIS A 16 3.53 39.53 18.84
N SER A 17 4.47 40.45 18.97
CA SER A 17 5.90 40.31 18.67
C SER A 17 6.61 39.28 19.55
N GLY A 18 6.50 38.00 19.19
CA GLY A 18 7.48 36.96 19.51
C GLY A 18 8.28 36.60 18.24
N PRO A 19 9.46 35.96 18.36
CA PRO A 19 10.16 35.47 17.19
C PRO A 19 9.30 34.41 16.51
N LEU A 20 8.65 34.75 15.40
CA LEU A 20 8.00 33.76 14.54
C LEU A 20 9.09 32.81 14.05
N VAL A 21 9.05 31.57 14.52
CA VAL A 21 9.91 30.50 14.02
C VAL A 21 9.47 30.20 12.59
N ARG A 22 10.12 30.86 11.61
CA ARG A 22 9.91 30.57 10.19
C ARG A 22 10.75 29.35 9.82
N LEU A 23 10.08 28.21 9.69
CA LEU A 23 10.68 26.98 9.19
C LEU A 23 10.57 26.95 7.66
N PRO A 24 11.68 26.81 6.92
CA PRO A 24 11.61 26.64 5.47
C PRO A 24 10.90 25.31 5.15
N PHE A 25 9.76 25.38 4.44
CA PHE A 25 8.98 24.19 4.09
C PHE A 25 9.77 23.16 3.28
N ALA A 26 10.67 23.61 2.41
CA ALA A 26 11.56 22.71 1.68
C ALA A 26 12.45 21.88 2.61
N SER A 27 13.17 22.52 3.52
CA SER A 27 14.04 21.83 4.48
C SER A 27 13.24 20.95 5.44
N LEU A 28 12.06 21.39 5.87
CA LEU A 28 11.16 20.61 6.70
C LEU A 28 10.68 19.36 5.98
N PHE A 29 10.23 19.50 4.73
CA PHE A 29 9.76 18.41 3.90
C PHE A 29 10.88 17.39 3.64
N ASP A 30 12.07 17.85 3.24
CA ASP A 30 13.20 16.96 2.94
C ASP A 30 13.63 16.20 4.21
N THR A 31 13.62 16.86 5.37
CA THR A 31 13.92 16.22 6.67
C THR A 31 12.86 15.20 7.06
N LEU A 32 11.58 15.56 6.96
CA LEU A 32 10.47 14.64 7.22
C LEU A 32 10.56 13.43 6.30
N GLY A 33 10.90 13.66 5.03
CA GLY A 33 11.03 12.65 4.00
C GLY A 33 12.04 11.55 4.34
N VAL A 34 13.23 11.94 4.80
CA VAL A 34 14.26 11.00 5.28
C VAL A 34 13.78 10.23 6.52
N CYS A 35 12.95 10.86 7.35
CA CYS A 35 12.49 10.31 8.62
C CYS A 35 11.12 9.60 8.53
N LEU A 36 10.49 9.48 7.35
CA LEU A 36 9.16 8.84 7.16
C LEU A 36 9.15 7.36 7.56
N ALA A 37 10.32 6.75 7.73
CA ALA A 37 10.47 5.42 8.30
C ALA A 37 9.98 5.34 9.76
N HIS A 38 9.90 6.46 10.48
CA HIS A 38 9.52 6.53 11.88
C HIS A 38 8.07 7.00 12.05
N GLU A 39 7.31 6.31 12.89
CA GLU A 39 5.89 6.59 13.17
C GLU A 39 5.64 8.05 13.58
N ASN A 40 6.51 8.61 14.42
CA ASN A 40 6.42 10.01 14.88
C ASN A 40 6.51 11.02 13.73
N SER A 41 7.36 10.77 12.74
CA SER A 41 7.55 11.64 11.58
C SER A 41 6.35 11.60 10.65
N VAL A 42 5.74 10.42 10.49
CA VAL A 42 4.50 10.26 9.70
C VAL A 42 3.35 11.02 10.35
N LEU A 43 3.20 10.92 11.68
CA LEU A 43 2.19 11.68 12.41
C LEU A 43 2.43 13.19 12.35
N LEU A 44 3.69 13.62 12.43
CA LEU A 44 4.04 15.03 12.30
C LEU A 44 3.73 15.54 10.89
N LEU A 45 4.09 14.78 9.85
CA LEU A 45 3.75 15.10 8.46
C LEU A 45 2.24 15.21 8.30
N TYR A 46 1.48 14.22 8.75
CA TYR A 46 0.02 14.22 8.72
C TYR A 46 -0.55 15.47 9.40
N SER A 47 -0.07 15.78 10.61
CA SER A 47 -0.51 16.94 11.38
C SER A 47 -0.21 18.26 10.68
N LEU A 48 0.93 18.38 9.99
CA LEU A 48 1.30 19.56 9.22
C LEU A 48 0.45 19.70 7.95
N VAL A 49 0.22 18.61 7.22
CA VAL A 49 -0.61 18.59 6.01
C VAL A 49 -2.06 18.93 6.32
N HIS A 50 -2.61 18.44 7.44
CA HIS A 50 -3.98 18.76 7.85
C HIS A 50 -4.11 20.11 8.58
N GLY A 51 -3.11 20.52 9.35
CA GLY A 51 -3.18 21.68 10.23
C GLY A 51 -2.64 22.98 9.63
N ASN A 52 -2.00 22.94 8.47
CA ASN A 52 -1.38 24.09 7.83
C ASN A 52 -1.66 24.10 6.31
N SER A 53 -2.52 25.01 5.86
CA SER A 53 -2.92 25.15 4.46
C SER A 53 -1.75 25.50 3.53
N ASP A 54 -0.83 26.35 3.99
CA ASP A 54 0.33 26.77 3.18
C ASP A 54 1.29 25.60 2.97
N PHE A 55 1.47 24.77 4.01
CA PHE A 55 2.29 23.56 3.91
C PHE A 55 1.61 22.52 3.03
N LEU A 56 0.28 22.36 3.12
CA LEU A 56 -0.49 21.51 2.22
C LEU A 56 -0.32 21.95 0.75
N GLU A 57 -0.52 23.24 0.46
CA GLU A 57 -0.33 23.79 -0.89
C GLU A 57 1.10 23.57 -1.38
N TYR A 58 2.10 23.81 -0.52
CA TYR A 58 3.50 23.54 -0.83
C TYR A 58 3.72 22.06 -1.20
N VAL A 59 3.16 21.12 -0.44
CA VAL A 59 3.28 19.67 -0.71
C VAL A 59 2.56 19.29 -2.00
N LEU A 60 1.37 19.83 -2.26
CA LEU A 60 0.57 19.54 -3.46
C LEU A 60 1.21 20.05 -4.76
N VAL A 61 2.00 21.12 -4.69
CA VAL A 61 2.74 21.66 -5.86
C VAL A 61 4.00 20.85 -6.17
N ARG A 62 4.49 20.01 -5.24
CA ARG A 62 5.65 19.15 -5.51
C ARG A 62 5.28 17.98 -6.42
N THR A 63 6.13 17.76 -7.42
CA THR A 63 5.97 16.69 -8.43
C THR A 63 6.86 15.48 -8.17
N ASP A 64 7.69 15.51 -7.13
CA ASP A 64 8.75 14.53 -6.88
C ASP A 64 8.54 13.71 -5.59
N LEU A 65 7.32 13.76 -5.03
CA LEU A 65 6.96 13.07 -3.79
C LEU A 65 7.26 11.57 -3.83
N ASP A 66 6.97 10.91 -4.96
CA ASP A 66 7.16 9.48 -5.16
C ASP A 66 8.64 9.10 -5.31
N THR A 67 9.51 10.05 -5.65
CA THR A 67 10.95 9.87 -5.81
C THR A 67 11.74 9.98 -4.50
N LEU A 68 11.09 10.45 -3.42
CA LEU A 68 11.71 10.67 -2.12
C LEU A 68 12.30 9.36 -1.58
N MET A 69 13.59 9.37 -1.23
CA MET A 69 14.32 8.16 -0.82
C MET A 69 14.27 7.97 0.69
N LEU A 70 13.83 6.79 1.13
CA LEU A 70 13.86 6.37 2.52
C LEU A 70 15.10 5.49 2.77
N PRO A 71 15.95 5.83 3.76
CA PRO A 71 17.19 5.10 4.02
C PRO A 71 16.94 3.67 4.48
N ASN A 72 15.97 3.46 5.37
CA ASN A 72 15.50 2.15 5.83
C ASN A 72 14.01 2.22 6.22
N VAL A 73 13.37 1.07 6.38
CA VAL A 73 11.98 0.96 6.89
C VAL A 73 11.93 -0.15 7.95
N PRO A 74 12.28 0.14 9.22
CA PRO A 74 12.55 -0.89 10.23
C PRO A 74 11.31 -1.67 10.69
N TRP A 75 10.12 -1.06 10.59
CA TRP A 75 8.87 -1.70 10.96
C TRP A 75 8.37 -2.71 9.91
N TYR A 76 8.88 -2.67 8.67
CA TYR A 76 8.48 -3.61 7.62
C TYR A 76 9.29 -4.92 7.72
N ARG A 77 8.68 -5.94 8.34
CA ARG A 77 9.38 -7.20 8.69
C ARG A 77 9.43 -8.27 7.58
N GLU A 78 8.66 -8.12 6.50
CA GLU A 78 8.63 -9.13 5.41
C GLU A 78 9.89 -9.14 4.54
N ARG A 79 10.55 -7.98 4.39
CA ARG A 79 11.78 -7.83 3.62
C ARG A 79 12.55 -6.62 4.12
N LEU A 80 13.87 -6.69 4.13
CA LEU A 80 14.69 -5.51 4.39
C LEU A 80 14.55 -4.52 3.23
N LEU A 81 13.97 -3.35 3.51
CA LEU A 81 13.82 -2.25 2.57
C LEU A 81 14.88 -1.19 2.88
N ASN A 82 15.96 -1.18 2.09
CA ASN A 82 17.02 -0.18 2.16
C ASN A 82 16.96 0.71 0.93
N GLN A 83 17.17 2.02 1.10
CA GLN A 83 17.19 2.99 -0.02
C GLN A 83 15.98 2.82 -0.96
N THR A 84 14.78 2.79 -0.39
CA THR A 84 13.54 2.56 -1.12
C THR A 84 12.84 3.89 -1.36
N SER A 85 12.31 4.12 -2.56
CA SER A 85 11.53 5.33 -2.85
C SER A 85 10.17 5.29 -2.13
N LEU A 86 9.63 6.46 -1.80
CA LEU A 86 8.31 6.59 -1.19
C LEU A 86 7.23 5.98 -2.09
N GLY A 87 7.33 6.16 -3.41
CA GLY A 87 6.45 5.51 -4.37
C GLY A 87 6.48 3.99 -4.27
N SER A 88 7.68 3.39 -4.18
CA SER A 88 7.83 1.94 -3.97
C SER A 88 7.21 1.49 -2.65
N LEU A 89 7.44 2.24 -1.58
CA LEU A 89 6.91 1.91 -0.25
C LEU A 89 5.38 1.97 -0.24
N ILE A 90 4.77 3.01 -0.82
CA ILE A 90 3.31 3.12 -0.93
C ILE A 90 2.73 1.93 -1.69
N VAL A 91 3.32 1.56 -2.84
CA VAL A 91 2.90 0.38 -3.61
C VAL A 91 2.95 -0.89 -2.76
N ILE A 92 4.04 -1.10 -2.03
CA ILE A 92 4.22 -2.27 -1.14
C ILE A 92 3.15 -2.29 -0.04
N ILE A 93 2.90 -1.16 0.64
CA ILE A 93 1.92 -1.05 1.72
C ILE A 93 0.52 -1.31 1.18
N LEU A 94 0.11 -0.65 0.10
CA LEU A 94 -1.24 -0.80 -0.47
C LEU A 94 -1.51 -2.24 -0.90
N ILE A 95 -0.54 -2.91 -1.53
CA ILE A 95 -0.68 -4.31 -1.93
C ILE A 95 -0.72 -5.23 -0.70
N ARG A 96 0.09 -4.95 0.33
CA ARG A 96 0.03 -5.68 1.60
C ARG A 96 -1.33 -5.52 2.27
N THR A 97 -1.90 -4.31 2.27
CA THR A 97 -3.23 -4.03 2.81
C THR A 97 -4.30 -4.79 2.04
N VAL A 98 -4.25 -4.79 0.70
CA VAL A 98 -5.14 -5.60 -0.14
C VAL A 98 -5.03 -7.09 0.19
N LYS A 99 -3.81 -7.61 0.33
CA LYS A 99 -3.58 -9.02 0.71
C LYS A 99 -4.17 -9.34 2.08
N TYR A 100 -3.92 -8.49 3.08
CA TYR A 100 -4.44 -8.68 4.44
C TYR A 100 -5.98 -8.66 4.43
N ASN A 101 -6.55 -7.65 3.77
CA ASN A 101 -7.99 -7.49 3.61
C ASN A 101 -8.63 -8.72 2.98
N LEU A 102 -8.06 -9.25 1.89
CA LEU A 102 -8.55 -10.46 1.23
C LEU A 102 -8.60 -11.67 2.17
N SER A 103 -7.65 -11.76 3.09
CA SER A 103 -7.51 -12.89 4.01
C SER A 103 -8.33 -12.76 5.30
N LYS A 104 -8.55 -11.54 5.81
CA LYS A 104 -9.09 -11.30 7.16
C LYS A 104 -10.39 -10.49 7.17
N LEU A 105 -10.36 -9.29 6.59
CA LEU A 105 -11.43 -8.31 6.76
C LEU A 105 -12.53 -8.44 5.69
N ARG A 106 -12.14 -8.78 4.45
CA ARG A 106 -13.01 -8.92 3.27
C ARG A 106 -13.84 -7.66 2.97
N ASP A 107 -13.25 -6.50 3.24
CA ASP A 107 -13.88 -5.19 3.05
C ASP A 107 -13.68 -4.70 1.61
N VAL A 108 -14.77 -4.59 0.85
CA VAL A 108 -14.75 -4.13 -0.54
C VAL A 108 -14.29 -2.67 -0.64
N TYR A 109 -14.65 -1.83 0.34
CA TYR A 109 -14.28 -0.41 0.35
C TYR A 109 -12.77 -0.25 0.50
N LEU A 110 -12.15 -1.01 1.42
CA LEU A 110 -10.70 -0.99 1.60
C LEU A 110 -9.94 -1.45 0.35
N HIS A 111 -10.44 -2.47 -0.37
CA HIS A 111 -9.88 -2.87 -1.67
C HIS A 111 -9.96 -1.73 -2.69
N THR A 112 -11.12 -1.09 -2.77
CA THR A 112 -11.40 -0.02 -3.74
C THR A 112 -10.47 1.16 -3.51
N ASN A 113 -10.31 1.62 -2.27
CA ASN A 113 -9.41 2.73 -1.93
C ASN A 113 -7.93 2.41 -2.24
N CYS A 114 -7.48 1.19 -1.95
CA CYS A 114 -6.11 0.79 -2.27
C CYS A 114 -5.85 0.77 -3.78
N LEU A 115 -6.76 0.20 -4.56
CA LEU A 115 -6.61 0.11 -6.02
C LEU A 115 -6.79 1.48 -6.69
N ALA A 116 -7.71 2.31 -6.21
CA ALA A 116 -7.89 3.69 -6.68
C ALA A 116 -6.62 4.51 -6.47
N THR A 117 -5.98 4.36 -5.31
CA THR A 117 -4.70 5.03 -5.01
C THR A 117 -3.59 4.55 -5.94
N LEU A 118 -3.46 3.23 -6.15
CA LEU A 118 -2.50 2.68 -7.10
C LEU A 118 -2.76 3.17 -8.54
N ALA A 119 -4.02 3.27 -8.97
CA ALA A 119 -4.39 3.76 -10.29
C ALA A 119 -4.03 5.24 -10.50
N ASN A 120 -4.22 6.08 -9.48
CA ASN A 120 -3.78 7.47 -9.53
C ASN A 120 -2.26 7.60 -9.61
N MET A 121 -1.52 6.73 -8.92
CA MET A 121 -0.06 6.76 -8.94
C MET A 121 0.55 6.20 -10.23
N ALA A 122 -0.08 5.18 -10.82
CA ALA A 122 0.45 4.41 -11.95
C ALA A 122 1.07 5.22 -13.11
N PRO A 123 0.48 6.35 -13.57
CA PRO A 123 1.04 7.14 -14.66
C PRO A 123 2.30 7.94 -14.27
N HIS A 124 2.53 8.11 -12.97
CA HIS A 124 3.54 9.01 -12.41
C HIS A 124 4.66 8.29 -11.66
N VAL A 125 4.51 6.99 -11.39
CA VAL A 125 5.51 6.22 -10.65
C VAL A 125 6.90 6.33 -11.29
N TYR A 126 7.90 6.54 -10.46
CA TYR A 126 9.28 6.66 -10.89
C TYR A 126 10.19 5.63 -10.20
N ARG A 127 10.96 4.89 -11.01
CA ARG A 127 11.98 3.93 -10.56
C ARG A 127 11.50 3.01 -9.43
N LEU A 128 10.38 2.34 -9.65
CA LEU A 128 9.89 1.32 -8.71
C LEU A 128 10.96 0.25 -8.50
N SER A 129 11.15 -0.15 -7.24
CA SER A 129 12.06 -1.26 -6.90
C SER A 129 11.60 -2.58 -7.53
N ALA A 130 12.55 -3.50 -7.74
CA ALA A 130 12.26 -4.87 -8.17
C ALA A 130 11.17 -5.52 -7.29
N TYR A 131 11.25 -5.30 -5.98
CA TYR A 131 10.27 -5.84 -5.04
C TYR A 131 8.87 -5.24 -5.21
N ALA A 132 8.74 -3.91 -5.33
CA ALA A 132 7.46 -3.26 -5.56
C ALA A 132 6.83 -3.70 -6.90
N SER A 133 7.66 -3.83 -7.94
CA SER A 133 7.27 -4.29 -9.28
C SER A 133 6.77 -5.74 -9.26
N GLU A 134 7.47 -6.63 -8.55
CA GLU A 134 7.03 -8.02 -8.35
C GLU A 134 5.71 -8.09 -7.57
N ARG A 135 5.55 -7.25 -6.54
CA ARG A 135 4.29 -7.17 -5.77
C ARG A 135 3.13 -6.72 -6.64
N LEU A 136 3.33 -5.78 -7.57
CA LEU A 136 2.29 -5.34 -8.53
C LEU A 136 1.79 -6.50 -9.40
N VAL A 137 2.69 -7.31 -9.95
CA VAL A 137 2.28 -8.48 -10.75
C VAL A 137 1.64 -9.55 -9.86
N SER A 138 2.18 -9.75 -8.66
CA SER A 138 1.62 -10.68 -7.66
C SER A 138 0.22 -10.28 -7.19
N LEU A 139 -0.16 -9.01 -7.26
CA LEU A 139 -1.50 -8.55 -6.92
C LEU A 139 -2.53 -9.11 -7.91
N PHE A 140 -2.24 -9.06 -9.22
CA PHE A 140 -3.11 -9.65 -10.24
C PHE A 140 -3.25 -11.17 -10.02
N ASP A 141 -2.13 -11.86 -9.78
CA ASP A 141 -2.09 -13.30 -9.50
C ASP A 141 -2.88 -13.71 -8.25
N MET A 142 -2.83 -12.89 -7.19
CA MET A 142 -3.59 -13.12 -5.97
C MET A 142 -5.10 -13.00 -6.22
N LEU A 143 -5.52 -11.94 -6.89
CA LEU A 143 -6.93 -11.69 -7.21
C LEU A 143 -7.47 -12.74 -8.20
N SER A 144 -6.65 -13.18 -9.16
CA SER A 144 -7.05 -14.14 -10.17
C SER A 144 -7.34 -15.51 -9.57
N ARG A 145 -6.52 -15.96 -8.60
CA ARG A 145 -6.78 -17.18 -7.83
C ARG A 145 -8.09 -17.11 -7.05
N LYS A 146 -8.38 -15.97 -6.41
CA LYS A 146 -9.65 -15.78 -5.69
C LYS A 146 -10.84 -15.79 -6.65
N TYR A 147 -10.72 -15.11 -7.79
CA TYR A 147 -11.73 -15.12 -8.86
C TYR A 147 -12.02 -16.53 -9.37
N ASN A 148 -10.97 -17.31 -9.70
CA ASN A 148 -11.13 -18.68 -10.20
C ASN A 148 -11.83 -19.58 -9.17
N LYS A 149 -11.45 -19.47 -7.89
CA LYS A 149 -12.11 -20.21 -6.81
C LYS A 149 -13.59 -19.87 -6.67
N LEU A 150 -13.95 -18.59 -6.84
CA LEU A 150 -15.37 -18.17 -6.82
C LEU A 150 -16.13 -18.66 -8.06
N ALA A 151 -15.48 -18.65 -9.22
CA ALA A 151 -16.07 -19.15 -10.46
C ALA A 151 -16.36 -20.66 -10.40
N GLU A 152 -15.47 -21.45 -9.80
CA GLU A 152 -15.66 -22.88 -9.53
C GLU A 152 -16.88 -23.12 -8.62
N ILE A 153 -16.96 -22.42 -7.49
CA ILE A 153 -18.09 -22.55 -6.55
C ILE A 153 -19.42 -22.20 -7.22
N LYS A 154 -19.44 -21.18 -8.09
CA LYS A 154 -20.64 -20.80 -8.84
C LYS A 154 -21.07 -21.91 -9.81
N ASN A 155 -20.13 -22.51 -10.54
CA ASN A 155 -20.41 -23.59 -11.47
C ASN A 155 -20.90 -24.85 -10.75
N ASP A 156 -20.33 -25.18 -9.59
CA ASP A 156 -20.75 -26.34 -8.78
C ASP A 156 -22.17 -26.18 -8.24
N LYS A 157 -22.55 -24.97 -7.79
CA LYS A 157 -23.92 -24.66 -7.38
C LYS A 157 -24.92 -24.69 -8.53
N MET A 158 -24.48 -24.36 -9.74
CA MET A 158 -25.33 -24.44 -10.95
C MET A 158 -25.53 -25.89 -11.41
N ASN A 159 -24.60 -26.78 -11.09
CA ASN A 159 -24.68 -28.21 -11.38
C ASN A 159 -25.41 -29.04 -10.31
N THR A 160 -25.62 -28.48 -9.11
CA THR A 160 -26.32 -29.13 -8.00
C THR A 160 -27.70 -28.49 -7.85
N GLU A 161 -28.73 -29.08 -8.47
CA GLU A 161 -30.12 -28.67 -8.25
C GLU A 161 -30.48 -28.85 -6.76
N ASP A 162 -30.74 -27.73 -6.10
CA ASP A 162 -31.38 -27.50 -4.78
C ASP A 162 -31.00 -28.45 -3.61
N GLY A 163 -30.38 -27.91 -2.56
CA GLY A 163 -30.03 -28.70 -1.39
C GLY A 163 -29.20 -27.95 -0.34
N ASP A 164 -29.83 -26.97 0.29
CA ASP A 164 -29.63 -26.56 1.70
C ASP A 164 -28.23 -26.75 2.32
N LEU A 165 -27.34 -25.76 2.15
CA LEU A 165 -26.22 -25.51 3.06
C LEU A 165 -26.03 -24.01 3.26
N ARG A 166 -26.77 -23.45 4.22
CA ARG A 166 -26.43 -22.19 4.90
C ARG A 166 -25.08 -22.36 5.61
N GLY A 167 -24.08 -21.59 5.19
CA GLY A 167 -22.77 -21.54 5.81
C GLY A 167 -21.90 -20.39 5.27
N ASP A 168 -22.13 -19.20 5.81
CA ASP A 168 -21.16 -18.11 5.99
C ASP A 168 -20.55 -17.40 4.74
N CYS A 169 -21.38 -17.10 3.73
CA CYS A 169 -21.04 -16.10 2.70
C CYS A 169 -21.83 -14.81 2.96
N PHE A 170 -21.12 -13.72 3.27
CA PHE A 170 -21.70 -12.39 3.53
C PHE A 170 -22.38 -11.75 2.31
N PHE A 171 -22.13 -12.25 1.10
CA PHE A 171 -22.88 -11.84 -0.09
C PHE A 171 -24.07 -12.76 -0.28
N GLU A 172 -25.28 -12.19 -0.23
CA GLU A 172 -26.52 -12.89 -0.57
C GLU A 172 -26.51 -13.42 -2.03
N ASP A 173 -25.63 -12.88 -2.89
CA ASP A 173 -25.45 -13.29 -4.28
C ASP A 173 -23.97 -13.56 -4.63
N PRO A 174 -23.55 -14.84 -4.78
CA PRO A 174 -22.22 -15.21 -5.27
C PRO A 174 -21.87 -14.60 -6.64
N SER A 175 -22.87 -14.21 -7.44
CA SER A 175 -22.65 -13.54 -8.71
C SER A 175 -22.13 -12.12 -8.52
N ALA A 176 -22.64 -11.38 -7.52
CA ALA A 176 -22.17 -10.03 -7.21
C ALA A 176 -20.70 -10.03 -6.76
N GLU A 177 -20.30 -10.97 -5.90
CA GLU A 177 -18.88 -11.11 -5.48
C GLU A 177 -17.97 -11.38 -6.69
N LEU A 178 -18.37 -12.29 -7.60
CA LEU A 178 -17.61 -12.58 -8.80
C LEU A 178 -17.45 -11.34 -9.71
N HIS A 179 -18.50 -10.53 -9.86
CA HIS A 179 -18.44 -9.28 -10.61
C HIS A 179 -17.46 -8.28 -9.99
N ILE A 180 -17.46 -8.14 -8.66
CA ILE A 180 -16.51 -7.26 -7.95
C ILE A 180 -15.06 -7.66 -8.24
N TYR A 181 -14.73 -8.96 -8.14
CA TYR A 181 -13.37 -9.42 -8.46
C TYR A 181 -13.03 -9.30 -9.95
N THR A 182 -14.04 -9.38 -10.83
CA THR A 182 -13.86 -9.11 -12.26
C THR A 182 -13.42 -7.66 -12.48
N ASP A 183 -14.05 -6.72 -11.78
CA ASP A 183 -13.71 -5.30 -11.88
C ASP A 183 -12.36 -4.99 -11.21
N PHE A 184 -12.03 -5.65 -10.09
CA PHE A 184 -10.70 -5.53 -9.47
C PHE A 184 -9.57 -6.04 -10.37
N LEU A 185 -9.76 -7.18 -11.04
CA LEU A 185 -8.77 -7.70 -12.01
C LEU A 185 -8.57 -6.73 -13.17
N ARG A 186 -9.68 -6.18 -13.70
CA ARG A 186 -9.62 -5.15 -14.74
C ARG A 186 -8.85 -3.93 -14.27
N LEU A 187 -9.13 -3.44 -13.06
CA LEU A 187 -8.48 -2.26 -12.49
C LEU A 187 -6.97 -2.46 -12.35
N VAL A 188 -6.52 -3.64 -11.93
CA VAL A 188 -5.08 -3.97 -11.87
C VAL A 188 -4.45 -4.02 -13.26
N LEU A 189 -5.15 -4.54 -14.27
CA LEU A 189 -4.66 -4.49 -15.66
C LEU A 189 -4.59 -3.06 -16.21
N GLU A 190 -5.54 -2.19 -15.83
CA GLU A 190 -5.53 -0.77 -16.18
C GLU A 190 -4.37 -0.03 -15.48
N ILE A 191 -4.08 -0.34 -14.22
CA ILE A 191 -2.90 0.13 -13.48
C ILE A 191 -1.61 -0.25 -14.21
N LEU A 192 -1.43 -1.53 -14.57
CA LEU A 192 -0.25 -1.99 -15.31
C LEU A 192 -0.15 -1.28 -16.66
N ASN A 193 -1.26 -1.15 -17.39
CA ASN A 193 -1.29 -0.43 -18.66
C ASN A 193 -0.91 1.04 -18.52
N ALA A 194 -1.36 1.71 -17.47
CA ALA A 194 -0.98 3.09 -17.19
C ALA A 194 0.53 3.23 -16.96
N ILE A 195 1.15 2.33 -16.18
CA ILE A 195 2.61 2.31 -16.00
C ILE A 195 3.30 2.08 -17.35
N LEU A 196 2.88 1.07 -18.11
CA LEU A 196 3.50 0.70 -19.38
C LEU A 196 3.35 1.79 -20.47
N THR A 197 2.29 2.58 -20.41
CA THR A 197 2.01 3.64 -21.39
C THR A 197 2.74 4.93 -21.05
N TYR A 198 2.71 5.35 -19.78
CA TYR A 198 3.15 6.69 -19.37
C TYR A 198 4.50 6.70 -18.64
N ALA A 199 4.85 5.63 -17.94
CA ALA A 199 5.99 5.60 -17.02
C ALA A 199 7.05 4.52 -17.36
N LEU A 200 6.84 3.71 -18.40
CA LEU A 200 7.71 2.58 -18.76
C LEU A 200 9.20 2.94 -18.87
N PRO A 201 9.60 4.06 -19.53
CA PRO A 201 11.02 4.37 -19.68
C PRO A 201 11.77 4.54 -18.36
N GLN A 202 11.06 4.87 -17.28
CA GLN A 202 11.61 5.08 -15.93
C GLN A 202 11.45 3.86 -15.02
N ASN A 203 10.76 2.81 -15.46
CA ASN A 203 10.39 1.64 -14.64
C ASN A 203 10.78 0.31 -15.31
N PRO A 204 12.09 0.05 -15.53
CA PRO A 204 12.56 -1.19 -16.15
C PRO A 204 12.22 -2.44 -15.33
N GLU A 205 12.20 -2.31 -14.00
CA GLU A 205 11.85 -3.40 -13.07
C GLU A 205 10.41 -3.90 -13.25
N VAL A 206 9.48 -3.02 -13.65
CA VAL A 206 8.10 -3.41 -13.95
C VAL A 206 8.04 -4.26 -15.21
N VAL A 207 8.80 -3.87 -16.25
CA VAL A 207 8.90 -4.65 -17.49
C VAL A 207 9.49 -6.02 -17.18
N TYR A 208 10.60 -6.07 -16.43
CA TYR A 208 11.22 -7.32 -16.01
C TYR A 208 10.25 -8.22 -15.23
N ALA A 209 9.53 -7.67 -14.24
CA ALA A 209 8.57 -8.42 -13.43
C ALA A 209 7.42 -9.01 -14.27
N ILE A 210 6.91 -8.25 -15.24
CA ILE A 210 5.85 -8.71 -16.17
C ILE A 210 6.37 -9.83 -17.07
N MET A 211 7.55 -9.67 -17.66
CA MET A 211 8.15 -10.67 -18.54
C MET A 211 8.43 -11.99 -17.79
N HIS A 212 8.98 -11.89 -16.58
CA HIS A 212 9.29 -13.04 -15.73
C HIS A 212 8.03 -13.80 -15.29
N ARG A 213 6.89 -13.13 -15.15
CA ARG A 213 5.61 -13.70 -14.68
C ARG A 213 4.50 -13.64 -15.73
N GLN A 214 4.85 -13.69 -17.02
CA GLN A 214 3.89 -13.57 -18.11
C GLN A 214 2.83 -14.69 -18.12
N GLU A 215 3.14 -15.85 -17.51
CA GLU A 215 2.23 -16.99 -17.40
C GLU A 215 0.95 -16.67 -16.64
N VAL A 216 1.01 -15.70 -15.72
CA VAL A 216 -0.14 -15.28 -14.90
C VAL A 216 -1.26 -14.69 -15.77
N PHE A 217 -0.92 -14.09 -16.91
CA PHE A 217 -1.88 -13.43 -17.80
C PHE A 217 -2.51 -14.38 -18.84
N LEU A 218 -1.89 -15.53 -19.11
CA LEU A 218 -2.33 -16.47 -20.15
C LEU A 218 -3.79 -16.93 -20.00
N PRO A 219 -4.29 -17.31 -18.80
CA PRO A 219 -5.66 -17.80 -18.64
C PRO A 219 -6.73 -16.76 -19.02
N PHE A 220 -6.38 -15.49 -19.04
CA PHE A 220 -7.31 -14.37 -19.23
C PHE A 220 -7.30 -13.80 -20.65
N LYS A 221 -6.43 -14.30 -21.54
CA LYS A 221 -6.22 -13.75 -22.90
C LYS A 221 -7.50 -13.76 -23.76
N SER A 222 -8.36 -14.76 -23.59
CA SER A 222 -9.63 -14.89 -24.32
C SER A 222 -10.80 -14.17 -23.65
N HIS A 223 -10.60 -13.58 -22.47
CA HIS A 223 -11.69 -12.96 -21.73
C HIS A 223 -12.05 -11.58 -22.33
N PRO A 224 -13.30 -11.34 -22.76
CA PRO A 224 -13.66 -10.15 -23.53
C PRO A 224 -13.46 -8.83 -22.77
N ARG A 225 -13.53 -8.84 -21.43
CA ARG A 225 -13.25 -7.64 -20.62
C ARG A 225 -11.76 -7.31 -20.45
N TYR A 226 -10.86 -8.27 -20.69
CA TYR A 226 -9.43 -8.13 -20.41
C TYR A 226 -8.57 -8.15 -21.67
N ASN A 227 -9.10 -8.68 -22.77
CA ASN A 227 -8.36 -8.94 -24.01
C ASN A 227 -7.58 -7.70 -24.49
N GLU A 228 -8.22 -6.53 -24.61
CA GLU A 228 -7.55 -5.32 -25.10
C GLU A 228 -6.42 -4.84 -24.18
N LEU A 229 -6.62 -4.93 -22.86
CA LEU A 229 -5.61 -4.55 -21.87
C LEU A 229 -4.43 -5.53 -21.88
N LEU A 230 -4.70 -6.81 -22.10
CA LEU A 230 -3.69 -7.85 -22.22
C LEU A 230 -2.92 -7.77 -23.53
N GLU A 231 -3.56 -7.41 -24.64
CA GLU A 231 -2.88 -7.18 -25.92
C GLU A 231 -1.77 -6.14 -25.78
N ASN A 232 -2.02 -5.02 -25.09
CA ASN A 232 -0.98 -4.03 -24.80
C ASN A 232 0.19 -4.61 -24.00
N ILE A 233 -0.10 -5.40 -22.96
CA ILE A 233 0.94 -6.03 -22.14
C ILE A 233 1.77 -6.99 -23.01
N TYR A 234 1.14 -7.81 -23.83
CA TYR A 234 1.85 -8.72 -24.74
C TYR A 234 2.65 -7.97 -25.80
N THR A 235 2.16 -6.85 -26.35
CA THR A 235 2.91 -6.01 -27.29
C THR A 235 4.23 -5.51 -26.67
N VAL A 236 4.19 -5.09 -25.39
CA VAL A 236 5.41 -4.73 -24.66
C VAL A 236 6.31 -5.95 -24.47
N VAL A 237 5.76 -7.06 -23.98
CA VAL A 237 6.52 -8.29 -23.72
C VAL A 237 7.20 -8.82 -24.99
N ASP A 238 6.50 -8.84 -26.12
CA ASP A 238 7.00 -9.29 -27.42
C ASP A 238 8.13 -8.39 -27.93
N PHE A 239 8.00 -7.07 -27.76
CA PHE A 239 9.07 -6.13 -28.08
C PHE A 239 10.35 -6.45 -27.30
N PHE A 240 10.26 -6.59 -25.98
CA PHE A 240 11.44 -6.87 -25.16
C PHE A 240 12.00 -8.28 -25.34
N ASN A 241 11.15 -9.30 -25.50
CA ASN A 241 11.58 -10.67 -25.81
C ASN A 241 12.37 -10.71 -27.12
N SER A 242 11.89 -10.06 -28.18
CA SER A 242 12.62 -10.02 -29.46
C SER A 242 14.01 -9.36 -29.35
N ARG A 243 14.16 -8.37 -28.45
CA ARG A 243 15.44 -7.70 -28.18
C ARG A 243 16.39 -8.56 -27.37
N ILE A 244 15.87 -9.36 -26.44
CA ILE A 244 16.67 -10.34 -25.70
C ILE A 244 17.12 -11.46 -26.64
N ASP A 245 16.19 -12.03 -27.43
CA ASP A 245 16.48 -13.13 -28.35
C ASP A 245 17.49 -12.75 -29.44
N SER A 246 17.43 -11.51 -29.95
CA SER A 246 18.42 -11.02 -30.92
C SER A 246 19.83 -10.83 -30.37
N GLN A 247 19.99 -10.71 -29.04
CA GLN A 247 21.28 -10.58 -28.37
C GLN A 247 21.77 -11.93 -27.80
N LYS A 248 20.91 -12.95 -27.79
CA LYS A 248 21.20 -14.25 -27.23
C LYS A 248 22.12 -15.04 -28.17
N MET A 249 23.41 -15.13 -27.82
CA MET A 249 24.43 -15.88 -28.58
C MET A 249 24.83 -17.20 -27.90
N ASP A 250 23.86 -18.05 -27.49
CA ASP A 250 24.05 -19.41 -26.94
C ASP A 250 24.47 -19.58 -25.46
N ALA A 251 24.62 -18.49 -24.68
CA ALA A 251 24.88 -18.58 -23.23
C ALA A 251 23.60 -18.45 -22.38
N ASP A 252 23.58 -19.09 -21.22
CA ASP A 252 22.60 -18.83 -20.16
C ASP A 252 22.83 -17.42 -19.61
N TRP A 253 21.81 -16.57 -19.65
CA TRP A 253 21.89 -15.19 -19.15
C TRP A 253 21.59 -15.14 -17.65
N SER A 254 22.37 -14.33 -16.94
CA SER A 254 22.05 -13.91 -15.59
C SER A 254 20.89 -12.90 -15.56
N VAL A 255 20.23 -12.78 -14.41
CA VAL A 255 19.16 -11.80 -14.18
C VAL A 255 19.64 -10.37 -14.45
N GLU A 256 20.88 -10.05 -14.09
CA GLU A 256 21.47 -8.73 -14.28
C GLU A 256 21.66 -8.39 -15.77
N GLU A 257 22.11 -9.36 -16.58
CA GLU A 257 22.27 -9.17 -18.02
C GLU A 257 20.93 -8.92 -18.71
N VAL A 258 19.89 -9.69 -18.34
CA VAL A 258 18.53 -9.48 -18.84
C VAL A 258 18.03 -8.08 -18.48
N LEU A 259 18.17 -7.69 -17.21
CA LEU A 259 17.74 -6.39 -16.74
C LEU A 259 18.49 -5.26 -17.45
N GLN A 260 19.80 -5.40 -17.69
CA GLN A 260 20.59 -4.40 -18.40
C GLN A 260 20.11 -4.21 -19.83
N VAL A 261 19.73 -5.28 -20.52
CA VAL A 261 19.13 -5.20 -21.87
C VAL A 261 17.78 -4.51 -21.84
N ILE A 262 16.94 -4.79 -20.84
CA ILE A 262 15.67 -4.09 -20.64
C ILE A 262 15.94 -2.59 -20.44
N ILE A 263 16.83 -2.21 -19.51
CA ILE A 263 17.20 -0.82 -19.23
C ILE A 263 17.65 -0.09 -20.50
N ASN A 264 18.51 -0.73 -21.30
CA ASN A 264 19.03 -0.16 -22.54
C ASN A 264 17.92 0.08 -23.57
N ASN A 265 16.95 -0.85 -23.68
CA ASN A 265 15.86 -0.78 -24.65
C ASN A 265 14.65 0.04 -24.16
N CYS A 266 14.46 0.25 -22.86
CA CYS A 266 13.39 1.09 -22.29
C CYS A 266 13.39 2.52 -22.86
N ARG A 267 14.58 3.07 -23.13
CA ARG A 267 14.74 4.40 -23.75
C ARG A 267 14.34 4.45 -25.22
N SER A 268 14.33 3.31 -25.91
CA SER A 268 13.94 3.20 -27.31
C SER A 268 12.44 2.95 -27.49
N TRP A 269 11.75 2.49 -26.44
CA TRP A 269 10.30 2.28 -26.47
C TRP A 269 9.55 3.59 -26.72
N ARG A 270 8.58 3.55 -27.64
CA ARG A 270 7.73 4.69 -28.01
C ARG A 270 6.24 4.40 -27.92
N GLY A 271 5.85 3.22 -27.43
CA GLY A 271 4.46 2.78 -27.41
C GLY A 271 3.91 2.37 -28.78
N GLU A 272 4.78 1.92 -29.70
CA GLU A 272 4.33 1.40 -31.00
C GLU A 272 3.40 0.19 -30.79
N GLY A 273 2.22 0.23 -31.41
CA GLY A 273 1.22 -0.83 -31.28
C GLY A 273 0.36 -0.80 -30.00
N MET A 274 0.57 0.16 -29.10
CA MET A 274 -0.23 0.29 -27.87
C MET A 274 -1.58 0.96 -28.14
N LYS A 275 -2.66 0.34 -27.66
CA LYS A 275 -3.98 0.96 -27.55
C LYS A 275 -3.98 1.97 -26.41
N MET A 276 -4.59 3.13 -26.64
CA MET A 276 -4.71 4.17 -25.62
C MET A 276 -6.00 3.97 -24.82
N PHE A 277 -5.86 3.85 -23.51
CA PHE A 277 -6.98 3.79 -22.58
C PHE A 277 -7.14 5.11 -21.84
N THR A 278 -8.37 5.41 -21.44
CA THR A 278 -8.67 6.58 -20.60
C THR A 278 -7.94 6.45 -19.28
N GLN A 279 -7.18 7.49 -18.91
CA GLN A 279 -6.50 7.53 -17.62
C GLN A 279 -7.53 7.51 -16.49
N LEU A 280 -7.36 6.57 -15.57
CA LEU A 280 -8.16 6.51 -14.37
C LEU A 280 -7.81 7.67 -13.43
N ARG A 281 -8.83 8.33 -12.91
CA ARG A 281 -8.68 9.42 -11.94
C ARG A 281 -9.73 9.22 -10.85
N PHE A 282 -9.26 8.94 -9.65
CA PHE A 282 -10.09 8.79 -8.48
C PHE A 282 -9.88 9.97 -7.54
N THR A 283 -10.97 10.53 -7.06
CA THR A 283 -10.93 11.61 -6.07
C THR A 283 -10.95 11.00 -4.69
N TYR A 284 -10.07 11.48 -3.81
CA TYR A 284 -10.13 11.14 -2.40
C TYR A 284 -11.24 11.95 -1.73
N GLU A 285 -12.19 11.26 -1.11
CA GLU A 285 -13.19 11.89 -0.25
C GLU A 285 -12.63 11.92 1.17
N GLN A 286 -12.44 13.13 1.71
CA GLN A 286 -11.89 13.31 3.05
C GLN A 286 -12.89 12.85 4.10
N GLU A 287 -12.42 12.03 5.04
CA GLU A 287 -13.24 11.63 6.18
C GLU A 287 -13.62 12.85 7.03
N SER A 288 -14.86 12.85 7.48
CA SER A 288 -15.48 13.93 8.24
C SER A 288 -14.89 14.08 9.65
N HIS A 289 -14.52 12.97 10.28
CA HIS A 289 -14.04 12.92 11.68
C HIS A 289 -12.74 12.11 11.79
N PRO A 290 -11.63 12.53 11.15
CA PRO A 290 -10.35 11.80 11.21
C PRO A 290 -9.82 11.65 12.64
N GLU A 291 -10.18 12.57 13.53
CA GLU A 291 -9.79 12.56 14.93
C GLU A 291 -10.20 11.29 15.69
N GLU A 292 -11.29 10.62 15.28
CA GLU A 292 -11.73 9.38 15.91
C GLU A 292 -10.69 8.26 15.79
N PHE A 293 -9.90 8.28 14.70
CA PHE A 293 -8.80 7.34 14.49
C PHE A 293 -7.49 7.85 15.09
N PHE A 294 -7.11 9.11 14.78
CA PHE A 294 -5.79 9.62 15.13
C PHE A 294 -5.65 9.94 16.62
N ILE A 295 -6.70 10.40 17.31
CA ILE A 295 -6.59 10.75 18.74
C ILE A 295 -6.23 9.52 19.58
N PRO A 296 -6.97 8.38 19.51
CA PRO A 296 -6.61 7.19 20.29
C PRO A 296 -5.19 6.70 20.00
N TYR A 297 -4.77 6.71 18.74
CA TYR A 297 -3.44 6.26 18.33
C TYR A 297 -2.31 7.18 18.86
N VAL A 298 -2.47 8.50 18.75
CA VAL A 298 -1.50 9.44 19.32
C VAL A 298 -1.40 9.27 20.84
N TRP A 299 -2.52 9.04 21.53
CA TRP A 299 -2.50 8.76 22.96
C TRP A 299 -1.83 7.45 23.32
N GLN A 300 -2.02 6.38 22.53
CA GLN A 300 -1.29 5.13 22.69
C GLN A 300 0.22 5.36 22.61
N LEU A 301 0.69 6.18 21.66
CA LEU A 301 2.10 6.53 21.53
C LEU A 301 2.62 7.37 22.69
N VAL A 302 1.81 8.33 23.17
CA VAL A 302 2.15 9.11 24.37
C VAL A 302 2.28 8.19 25.57
N LEU A 303 1.34 7.26 25.78
CA LEU A 303 1.40 6.30 26.89
C LEU A 303 2.66 5.42 26.81
N SER A 304 3.01 4.92 25.62
CA SER A 304 4.15 4.00 25.44
C SER A 304 5.52 4.68 25.51
N HIS A 305 5.63 5.93 25.09
CA HIS A 305 6.91 6.67 25.04
C HIS A 305 7.06 7.72 26.14
N SER A 306 6.02 7.99 26.92
CA SER A 306 6.14 8.90 28.05
C SER A 306 6.99 8.28 29.15
N GLY A 307 7.85 9.08 29.77
CA GLY A 307 8.50 8.71 31.04
C GLY A 307 7.54 8.71 32.24
N PHE A 308 6.23 8.84 32.01
CA PHE A 308 5.22 8.87 33.06
C PHE A 308 4.66 7.47 33.28
N THR A 309 4.57 7.05 34.54
CA THR A 309 3.89 5.79 34.91
C THR A 309 2.38 6.00 34.86
N PHE A 310 1.83 5.96 33.66
CA PHE A 310 0.38 5.93 33.46
C PHE A 310 -0.16 4.56 33.88
N ASN A 311 -1.25 4.55 34.67
CA ASN A 311 -1.99 3.31 34.95
C ASN A 311 -3.09 3.17 33.88
N PRO A 312 -2.97 2.23 32.91
CA PRO A 312 -3.95 2.08 31.83
C PRO A 312 -5.36 1.78 32.37
N SER A 313 -5.45 1.09 33.52
CA SER A 313 -6.71 0.73 34.17
C SER A 313 -7.43 1.92 34.84
N SER A 314 -6.77 3.07 34.94
CA SER A 314 -7.32 4.29 35.57
C SER A 314 -7.56 5.43 34.58
N ILE A 315 -7.21 5.26 33.30
CA ILE A 315 -7.31 6.29 32.27
C ILE A 315 -8.52 5.99 31.39
N ASN A 316 -9.66 6.64 31.69
CA ASN A 316 -10.86 6.61 30.86
C ASN A 316 -10.90 7.74 29.83
N LEU A 317 -9.76 8.36 29.51
CA LEU A 317 -9.73 9.55 28.66
C LEU A 317 -10.08 9.24 27.20
N PHE A 318 -9.71 8.05 26.70
CA PHE A 318 -9.95 7.63 25.32
C PHE A 318 -10.23 6.12 25.28
N PRO A 319 -11.12 5.64 24.38
CA PRO A 319 -11.28 4.23 24.12
C PRO A 319 -10.02 3.71 23.41
N VAL A 320 -9.00 3.35 24.18
CA VAL A 320 -7.83 2.63 23.65
C VAL A 320 -8.21 1.15 23.60
N PRO A 321 -8.16 0.48 22.45
CA PRO A 321 -8.26 -0.97 22.41
C PRO A 321 -7.09 -1.54 23.22
N VAL A 322 -7.37 -2.03 24.42
CA VAL A 322 -6.41 -2.80 25.19
C VAL A 322 -6.35 -4.16 24.49
N GLU A 323 -5.27 -4.43 23.74
CA GLU A 323 -4.97 -5.81 23.39
C GLU A 323 -4.73 -6.54 24.71
N ASP A 324 -5.66 -7.42 25.09
CA ASP A 324 -5.50 -8.34 26.21
C ASP A 324 -4.32 -9.27 25.90
N ILE A 325 -3.10 -8.82 26.20
CA ILE A 325 -1.93 -9.67 26.34
C ILE A 325 -2.08 -10.39 27.67
N ASN A 326 -3.07 -11.28 27.77
CA ASN A 326 -3.15 -12.38 28.72
C ASN A 326 -4.30 -13.27 28.30
N GLY A 327 -3.94 -14.37 27.64
CA GLY A 327 -4.84 -15.43 27.24
C GLY A 327 -5.68 -15.96 28.41
N GLU A 328 -6.77 -16.59 28.03
CA GLU A 328 -7.84 -17.18 28.84
C GLU A 328 -7.42 -18.26 29.86
N GLU A 329 -6.15 -18.37 30.27
CA GLU A 329 -5.68 -19.44 31.15
C GLU A 329 -5.46 -19.04 32.63
N VAL A 330 -5.46 -17.76 33.00
CA VAL A 330 -5.16 -17.36 34.40
C VAL A 330 -6.41 -17.23 35.29
N LYS A 331 -7.63 -17.24 34.74
CA LYS A 331 -8.87 -17.13 35.53
C LYS A 331 -9.21 -18.35 36.40
N LYS A 332 -8.38 -19.41 36.43
CA LYS A 332 -8.60 -20.61 37.26
C LYS A 332 -7.74 -20.74 38.52
N GLN A 333 -6.84 -19.80 38.85
CA GLN A 333 -5.99 -19.93 40.06
C GLN A 333 -6.18 -18.86 41.14
N LEU A 334 -7.23 -18.04 41.08
CA LEU A 334 -7.56 -17.06 42.15
C LEU A 334 -8.80 -17.44 42.97
N GLN A 335 -9.14 -18.73 43.02
CA GLN A 335 -9.91 -19.30 44.13
C GLN A 335 -8.95 -20.10 45.02
N ASN A 336 -8.16 -19.40 45.82
CA ASN A 336 -7.76 -19.77 47.19
C ASN A 336 -6.67 -18.81 47.65
N GLY A 337 -6.93 -18.15 48.77
CA GLY A 337 -6.12 -17.05 49.27
C GLY A 337 -4.70 -17.45 49.69
N GLU A 338 -3.78 -16.53 49.51
CA GLU A 338 -2.94 -15.92 50.55
C GLU A 338 -1.94 -14.95 49.88
N MET A 339 -1.74 -13.78 50.49
CA MET A 339 -0.77 -12.79 50.03
C MET A 339 0.66 -13.33 50.15
N LYS A 340 1.44 -13.26 49.06
CA LYS A 340 2.91 -13.17 49.14
C LYS A 340 3.44 -12.20 48.09
N GLU A 341 4.12 -11.17 48.57
CA GLU A 341 5.03 -10.32 47.79
C GLU A 341 6.09 -11.19 47.11
N HIS A 342 6.21 -11.08 45.79
CA HIS A 342 7.45 -11.43 45.11
C HIS A 342 7.73 -10.41 44.00
N ALA A 343 8.83 -9.67 44.19
CA ALA A 343 9.43 -8.81 43.20
C ALA A 343 9.79 -9.62 41.93
N LEU A 344 9.40 -9.11 40.76
CA LEU A 344 9.82 -9.64 39.47
C LEU A 344 10.58 -8.55 38.72
N GLN A 345 11.85 -8.85 38.47
CA GLN A 345 12.81 -8.05 37.74
C GLN A 345 12.37 -7.90 36.28
N VAL A 346 12.57 -6.69 35.74
CA VAL A 346 12.35 -6.36 34.33
C VAL A 346 13.57 -6.82 33.54
N GLU A 347 13.40 -7.84 32.69
CA GLU A 347 14.34 -8.11 31.60
C GLU A 347 13.94 -7.30 30.37
N THR A 348 14.84 -6.42 29.94
CA THR A 348 14.80 -5.72 28.65
C THR A 348 15.30 -6.63 27.53
N PRO A 349 14.59 -6.79 26.40
CA PRO A 349 15.17 -7.36 25.20
C PRO A 349 15.77 -6.27 24.30
N VAL A 350 16.95 -6.59 23.77
CA VAL A 350 17.77 -5.87 22.79
C VAL A 350 17.12 -5.87 21.42
#